data_AF-X0XZ17-F1
#
_entry.id   AF-X0XZ17-F1
#
_cell.length_a   1.000
_cell.length_b   1.000
_cell.length_c   1.000
_cell.angle_alpha   90.00
_cell.angle_beta   90.00
_cell.angle_gamma   90.00
#
_symmetry.space_group_name_H-M   'P 1'
#
loop_
_entity.id
_entity.type
_entity.pdbx_description
1 polymer ?
#
loop_
_entity_poly.entity_id
_entity_poly.type
_entity_poly.pdbx_seq_one_letter_code
_entity_poly.pdbx_strand_id
1 'polypeptide(L)'
;SPWTPAISLIIQQQEALKIINQIGLDNLITHHRILGEATRAGIQSVGLELLSKRPANILTAVKIPSGIDGKTLVKTMQEKYKAYIAGAQDPHKGEFFRIAHLGYMDGFDILTAFSALEMALEDVGYSFQKGVSVCTAKEILKENWE
;
A
#
# COMPACT_ATOMS: atom_id res chain seq x y z
N SER A 1 9.57 33.92 -17.78
CA SER A 1 11.03 34.12 -17.70
C SER A 1 11.68 32.78 -17.40
N PRO A 2 12.80 32.38 -18.01
CA PRO A 2 13.58 31.23 -17.53
C PRO A 2 14.34 31.59 -16.23
N TRP A 3 14.52 30.63 -15.33
CA TRP A 3 15.25 30.73 -14.05
C TRP A 3 16.19 29.52 -13.87
N THR A 4 17.11 29.58 -12.90
CA THR A 4 18.05 28.48 -12.60
C THR A 4 17.27 27.19 -12.28
N PRO A 5 17.51 26.08 -13.00
CA PRO A 5 16.82 24.84 -12.75
C PRO A 5 17.34 24.12 -11.51
N ALA A 6 16.53 23.21 -10.96
CA ALA A 6 16.93 22.33 -9.86
C ALA A 6 17.83 21.20 -10.38
N ILE A 7 19.12 21.50 -10.59
CA ILE A 7 20.10 20.61 -11.23
C ILE A 7 20.09 19.19 -10.64
N SER A 8 20.10 19.05 -9.31
CA SER A 8 20.09 17.75 -8.66
C SER A 8 18.82 16.93 -8.96
N LEU A 9 17.64 17.56 -9.03
CA LEU A 9 16.39 16.89 -9.36
C LEU A 9 16.37 16.40 -10.81
N ILE A 10 16.97 17.16 -11.73
CA ILE A 10 17.09 16.76 -13.14
C ILE A 10 17.98 15.50 -13.27
N ILE A 11 19.11 15.47 -12.55
CA ILE A 11 20.00 14.30 -12.55
C ILE A 11 19.29 13.07 -11.96
N GLN A 12 18.58 13.24 -10.84
CA GLN A 12 17.80 12.15 -10.22
C GLN A 12 16.67 11.66 -11.13
N GLN A 13 15.97 12.57 -11.80
CA GLN A 13 14.92 12.22 -12.76
C GLN A 13 15.49 11.42 -13.93
N GLN A 14 16.66 11.82 -14.45
CA GLN A 14 17.33 11.06 -15.52
C GLN A 14 17.60 9.62 -15.09
N GLU A 15 18.07 9.41 -13.85
CA GLU A 15 18.33 8.06 -13.34
C GLU A 15 17.03 7.26 -13.14
N ALA A 16 15.99 7.88 -12.58
CA ALA A 16 14.68 7.24 -12.46
C ALA A 16 14.11 6.80 -13.82
N LEU A 17 14.27 7.63 -14.87
CA LEU A 17 13.87 7.29 -16.23
C LEU A 17 14.68 6.12 -16.81
N LYS A 18 15.98 6.03 -16.51
CA LYS A 18 16.79 4.87 -16.92
C LYS A 18 16.29 3.58 -16.29
N ILE A 19 15.99 3.59 -14.99
CA ILE A 19 15.42 2.43 -14.28
C ILE A 19 14.09 2.03 -14.92
N ILE A 20 13.19 2.98 -15.16
CA ILE A 20 11.90 2.72 -15.83
C ILE A 20 12.11 2.11 -17.22
N ASN A 21 13.05 2.64 -18.01
CA ASN A 21 13.36 2.12 -19.34
C ASN A 21 13.98 0.72 -19.31
N GLN A 22 14.78 0.39 -18.30
CA GLN A 22 15.36 -0.94 -18.11
C GLN A 22 14.29 -1.99 -17.76
N ILE A 23 13.34 -1.63 -16.88
CA ILE A 23 12.21 -2.50 -16.53
C ILE A 23 11.29 -2.68 -17.75
N GLY A 24 11.03 -1.59 -18.49
CA GLY A 24 10.04 -1.54 -19.56
C GLY A 24 8.65 -1.18 -19.04
N LEU A 25 7.91 -0.37 -19.80
CA LEU A 25 6.63 0.20 -19.35
C LEU A 25 5.56 -0.87 -19.09
N ASP A 26 5.45 -1.86 -19.97
CA ASP A 26 4.46 -2.94 -19.83
C ASP A 26 4.72 -3.82 -18.60
N ASN A 27 6.00 -4.11 -18.34
CA ASN A 27 6.41 -4.84 -17.14
C ASN A 27 6.14 -4.00 -15.89
N LEU A 28 6.43 -2.70 -15.92
CA LEU A 28 6.17 -1.79 -14.79
C LEU A 28 4.67 -1.71 -14.46
N ILE A 29 3.81 -1.62 -15.49
CA ILE A 29 2.35 -1.63 -15.33
C ILE A 29 1.88 -2.97 -14.76
N THR A 30 2.42 -4.08 -15.28
CA THR A 30 2.09 -5.43 -14.82
C THR A 30 2.50 -5.65 -13.36
N HIS A 31 3.69 -5.21 -12.99
CA HIS A 31 4.20 -5.22 -11.61
C HIS A 31 3.22 -4.55 -10.65
N HIS A 32 2.84 -3.30 -10.95
CA HIS A 32 1.91 -2.55 -10.10
C HIS A 32 0.51 -3.19 -10.09
N ARG A 33 0.04 -3.75 -11.21
CA ARG A 33 -1.22 -4.52 -11.24
C ARG A 33 -1.18 -5.69 -10.25
N ILE A 34 -0.09 -6.47 -10.22
CA ILE A 34 0.09 -7.59 -9.31
C ILE A 34 0.12 -7.12 -7.86
N LEU A 35 0.89 -6.07 -7.54
CA LEU A 35 0.92 -5.51 -6.17
C LEU A 35 -0.46 -5.02 -5.72
N GLY A 36 -1.19 -4.36 -6.62
CA GLY A 36 -2.55 -3.93 -6.37
C GLY A 36 -3.52 -5.10 -6.12
N GLU A 37 -3.42 -6.18 -6.88
CA GLU A 37 -4.21 -7.40 -6.70
C GLU A 37 -3.91 -8.08 -5.36
N ALA A 38 -2.63 -8.30 -5.06
CA ALA A 38 -2.18 -8.87 -3.79
C ALA A 38 -2.65 -8.05 -2.59
N THR A 39 -2.53 -6.71 -2.68
CA THR A 39 -3.00 -5.81 -1.63
C THR A 39 -4.51 -5.87 -1.44
N ARG A 40 -5.30 -5.91 -2.52
CA ARG A 40 -6.77 -5.98 -2.38
C ARG A 40 -7.21 -7.31 -1.81
N ALA A 41 -6.63 -8.41 -2.27
CA ALA A 41 -6.96 -9.75 -1.80
C ALA A 41 -6.61 -9.91 -0.31
N GLY A 42 -5.43 -9.45 0.12
CA GLY A 42 -5.04 -9.50 1.53
C GLY A 42 -5.91 -8.63 2.45
N ILE A 43 -6.38 -7.47 1.97
CA ILE A 43 -7.34 -6.64 2.72
C ILE A 43 -8.69 -7.36 2.88
N GLN A 44 -9.20 -7.95 1.79
CA GLN A 44 -10.47 -8.66 1.81
C GLN A 44 -10.41 -9.93 2.66
N SER A 45 -9.28 -10.62 2.72
CA SER A 45 -9.13 -11.85 3.53
C SER A 45 -9.13 -11.58 5.04
N VAL A 46 -8.77 -10.36 5.47
CA VAL A 46 -8.90 -9.88 6.86
C VAL A 46 -10.35 -9.48 7.19
N GLY A 47 -11.25 -9.47 6.19
CA GLY A 47 -12.63 -9.04 6.35
C GLY A 47 -12.84 -7.53 6.28
N LEU A 48 -11.83 -6.78 5.82
CA LEU A 48 -11.95 -5.34 5.62
C LEU A 48 -12.54 -5.01 4.24
N GLU A 49 -13.20 -3.86 4.15
CA GLU A 49 -13.85 -3.41 2.92
C GLU A 49 -13.02 -2.39 2.15
N LEU A 50 -12.97 -2.57 0.82
CA LEU A 50 -12.44 -1.55 -0.08
C LEU A 50 -13.38 -0.34 -0.17
N LEU A 51 -12.81 0.86 -0.25
CA LEU A 51 -13.58 2.08 -0.45
C LEU A 51 -14.10 2.18 -1.89
N SER A 52 -13.25 1.86 -2.88
CA SER A 52 -13.58 2.02 -4.30
C SER A 52 -14.18 0.74 -4.90
N LYS A 53 -15.24 0.90 -5.70
CA LYS A 53 -15.80 -0.18 -6.54
C LYS A 53 -14.95 -0.50 -7.78
N ARG A 54 -14.05 0.41 -8.16
CA ARG A 54 -13.12 0.28 -9.29
C ARG A 54 -11.74 0.77 -8.81
N PRO A 55 -11.01 -0.06 -8.05
CA PRO A 55 -9.78 0.36 -7.40
C PRO A 55 -8.65 0.55 -8.42
N ALA A 56 -7.73 1.47 -8.11
CA ALA A 56 -6.51 1.65 -8.87
C ALA A 56 -5.48 0.55 -8.55
N ASN A 57 -4.48 0.39 -9.42
CA ASN A 57 -3.38 -0.56 -9.25
C ASN A 57 -2.18 0.00 -8.48
N ILE A 58 -2.23 1.25 -8.04
CA ILE A 58 -1.09 1.92 -7.38
C ILE A 58 -1.39 2.36 -5.92
N LEU A 59 -2.65 2.24 -5.52
CA LEU A 59 -3.14 2.61 -4.20
C LEU A 59 -4.42 1.86 -3.87
N THR A 60 -4.48 1.23 -2.70
CA THR A 60 -5.69 0.59 -2.17
C THR A 60 -6.25 1.41 -1.02
N ALA A 61 -7.47 1.93 -1.18
CA ALA A 61 -8.21 2.64 -0.12
C ALA A 61 -9.15 1.66 0.61
N VAL A 62 -9.07 1.65 1.94
CA VAL A 62 -9.72 0.66 2.82
C VAL A 62 -10.53 1.39 3.88
N LYS A 63 -11.80 1.03 4.02
CA LYS A 63 -12.68 1.61 5.04
C LYS A 63 -12.22 1.18 6.42
N ILE A 64 -12.38 2.06 7.40
CA ILE A 64 -12.18 1.70 8.80
C ILE A 64 -13.36 0.84 9.26
N PRO A 65 -13.12 -0.34 9.87
CA PRO A 65 -14.19 -1.19 10.36
C PRO A 65 -14.92 -0.53 11.52
N SER A 66 -16.21 -0.86 11.68
CA SER A 66 -17.03 -0.32 12.75
C SER A 66 -16.43 -0.61 14.13
N GLY A 67 -16.48 0.38 15.02
CA GLY A 67 -15.95 0.28 16.38
C GLY A 67 -14.45 0.52 16.52
N ILE A 68 -13.72 0.71 15.42
CA ILE A 68 -12.30 1.05 15.44
C ILE A 68 -12.10 2.56 15.18
N ASP A 69 -11.28 3.22 15.99
CA ASP A 69 -10.84 4.58 15.69
C ASP A 69 -9.76 4.56 14.60
N GLY A 70 -10.11 5.06 13.41
CA GLY A 70 -9.22 5.05 12.27
C GLY A 70 -7.95 5.88 12.45
N LYS A 71 -8.00 6.95 13.25
CA LYS A 71 -6.81 7.76 13.54
C LYS A 71 -5.83 6.98 14.39
N THR A 72 -6.33 6.29 15.41
CA THR A 72 -5.52 5.40 16.26
C THR A 72 -4.92 4.26 15.45
N LEU A 73 -5.67 3.58 14.58
CA LEU A 73 -5.12 2.50 13.74
C LEU A 73 -3.94 2.99 12.88
N VAL A 74 -4.13 4.11 12.16
CA VAL A 74 -3.08 4.70 11.30
C VAL A 74 -1.87 5.11 12.14
N LYS A 75 -2.10 5.75 13.28
CA LYS A 75 -1.04 6.18 14.20
C LYS A 75 -0.25 4.98 14.76
N THR A 76 -0.94 3.89 15.13
CA THR A 76 -0.30 2.65 15.60
C THR A 76 0.62 2.06 14.54
N MET A 77 0.16 1.96 13.29
CA MET A 77 1.02 1.48 12.19
C MET A 77 2.26 2.37 12.01
N GLN A 78 2.09 3.69 11.98
CA GLN A 78 3.18 4.64 11.74
C GLN A 78 4.17 4.72 12.92
N GLU A 79 3.67 4.88 14.14
CA GLU A 79 4.51 5.22 15.29
C GLU A 79 5.07 3.98 15.99
N LYS A 80 4.26 2.93 16.17
CA LYS A 80 4.68 1.70 16.85
C LYS A 80 5.39 0.76 15.89
N TYR A 81 4.79 0.48 14.73
CA TYR A 81 5.31 -0.52 13.78
C TYR A 81 6.18 0.07 12.66
N LYS A 82 6.34 1.40 12.61
CA LYS A 82 7.13 2.10 11.58
C LYS A 82 6.70 1.80 10.15
N ALA A 83 5.46 1.37 9.97
CA ALA A 83 4.83 1.13 8.68
C ALA A 83 3.95 2.33 8.31
N TYR A 84 4.42 3.14 7.36
CA TYR A 84 3.76 4.38 7.00
C TYR A 84 2.65 4.15 5.97
N ILE A 85 1.41 4.21 6.43
CA ILE A 85 0.20 4.28 5.59
C ILE A 85 -0.41 5.68 5.66
N ALA A 86 -1.23 6.04 4.69
CA ALA A 86 -1.87 7.36 4.67
C ALA A 86 -3.32 7.26 5.16
N GLY A 87 -3.69 8.04 6.17
CA GLY A 87 -5.09 8.26 6.53
C GLY A 87 -5.85 9.05 5.46
N ALA A 88 -7.18 9.06 5.59
CA ALA A 88 -8.04 10.01 4.90
C ALA A 88 -7.71 11.47 5.29
N GLN A 89 -7.97 12.39 4.36
CA GLN A 89 -7.82 13.83 4.55
C GLN A 89 -9.16 14.46 4.90
N ASP A 90 -9.17 15.74 5.30
CA ASP A 90 -10.44 16.45 5.55
C ASP A 90 -11.31 16.46 4.28
N PRO A 91 -12.64 16.27 4.40
CA PRO A 91 -13.41 16.13 5.64
C PRO A 91 -13.49 14.71 6.22
N HIS A 92 -12.92 13.70 5.56
CA HIS A 92 -13.11 12.27 5.85
C HIS A 92 -12.12 11.68 6.87
N LYS A 93 -11.46 12.49 7.69
CA LYS A 93 -10.40 12.03 8.60
C LYS A 93 -10.90 10.93 9.54
N GLY A 94 -10.30 9.75 9.41
CA GLY A 94 -10.61 8.57 10.24
C GLY A 94 -11.65 7.63 9.63
N GLU A 95 -12.22 7.93 8.46
CA GLU A 95 -13.21 7.05 7.80
C GLU A 95 -12.57 5.93 6.98
N PHE A 96 -11.39 6.18 6.42
CA PHE A 96 -10.62 5.22 5.63
C PHE A 96 -9.12 5.50 5.72
N PHE A 97 -8.32 4.52 5.32
CA PHE A 97 -6.89 4.64 5.13
C PHE A 97 -6.47 4.12 3.75
N ARG A 98 -5.22 4.35 3.38
CA ARG A 98 -4.68 4.06 2.05
C ARG A 98 -3.32 3.38 2.18
N ILE A 99 -3.17 2.25 1.51
CA ILE A 99 -1.92 1.54 1.33
C ILE A 99 -1.43 1.82 -0.09
N ALA A 100 -0.29 2.49 -0.21
CA ALA A 100 0.36 2.74 -1.50
C ALA A 100 1.16 1.51 -1.91
N HIS A 101 1.22 1.27 -3.21
CA HIS A 101 2.03 0.24 -3.85
C HIS A 101 2.54 0.76 -5.18
N LEU A 102 3.22 1.91 -5.11
CA LEU A 102 3.64 2.72 -6.24
C LEU A 102 5.13 3.03 -6.17
N GLY A 103 5.78 2.99 -7.33
CA GLY A 103 7.15 3.45 -7.51
C GLY A 103 8.13 2.32 -7.22
N TYR A 104 9.13 2.60 -6.40
CA TYR A 104 10.14 1.63 -6.02
C TYR A 104 9.66 0.79 -4.84
N MET A 105 8.65 -0.03 -5.10
CA MET A 105 8.06 -0.97 -4.14
C MET A 105 7.97 -2.36 -4.77
N ASP A 106 8.09 -3.40 -3.96
CA ASP A 106 7.97 -4.79 -4.39
C ASP A 106 6.99 -5.60 -3.52
N GLY A 107 6.92 -6.91 -3.76
CA GLY A 107 6.03 -7.81 -3.02
C GLY A 107 6.36 -7.88 -1.52
N PHE A 108 7.62 -7.78 -1.12
CA PHE A 108 8.01 -7.81 0.29
C PHE A 108 7.59 -6.54 1.03
N ASP A 109 7.55 -5.38 0.37
CA ASP A 109 6.95 -4.18 0.95
C ASP A 109 5.48 -4.41 1.31
N ILE A 110 4.72 -5.09 0.43
CA ILE A 110 3.31 -5.44 0.67
C ILE A 110 3.18 -6.40 1.85
N LEU A 111 3.98 -7.46 1.90
CA LEU A 111 3.96 -8.44 3.00
C LEU A 111 4.35 -7.79 4.35
N THR A 112 5.28 -6.84 4.32
CA THR A 112 5.70 -6.07 5.50
C THR A 112 4.57 -5.16 5.98
N ALA A 113 3.92 -4.44 5.05
CA ALA A 113 2.76 -3.60 5.37
C ALA A 113 1.61 -4.43 5.96
N PHE A 114 1.36 -5.64 5.44
CA PHE A 114 0.34 -6.53 5.98
C PHE A 114 0.67 -7.06 7.37
N SER A 115 1.92 -7.45 7.61
CA SER A 115 2.37 -7.85 8.95
C SER A 115 2.13 -6.72 9.96
N ALA A 116 2.46 -5.48 9.60
CA ALA A 116 2.21 -4.32 10.45
C ALA A 116 0.72 -3.99 10.61
N LEU A 117 -0.09 -4.16 9.57
CA LEU A 117 -1.54 -3.94 9.62
C LEU A 117 -2.21 -4.93 10.56
N GLU A 118 -1.90 -6.23 10.44
CA GLU A 118 -2.47 -7.25 11.32
C GLU A 118 -2.12 -7.00 12.78
N MET A 119 -0.85 -6.71 13.08
CA MET A 119 -0.43 -6.35 14.44
C MET A 119 -1.16 -5.11 14.97
N ALA A 120 -1.35 -4.09 14.14
CA ALA A 120 -2.06 -2.87 14.53
C ALA A 120 -3.57 -3.12 14.72
N LEU A 121 -4.19 -3.98 13.91
CA LEU A 121 -5.58 -4.39 14.05
C LEU A 121 -5.80 -5.17 15.35
N GLU A 122 -4.87 -6.05 15.73
CA GLU A 122 -4.90 -6.75 17.02
C GLU A 122 -4.83 -5.76 18.20
N ASP A 123 -3.92 -4.78 18.14
CA ASP A 123 -3.76 -3.77 19.19
C ASP A 123 -5.04 -2.94 19.42
N VAL A 124 -5.79 -2.64 18.35
CA VAL A 124 -7.04 -1.88 18.44
C VAL A 124 -8.27 -2.75 18.68
N GLY A 125 -8.08 -4.07 18.89
CA GLY A 125 -9.14 -5.01 19.25
C GLY A 125 -10.01 -5.49 18.09
N TYR A 126 -9.52 -5.41 16.85
CA TYR A 126 -10.21 -5.99 15.69
C TYR A 126 -9.93 -7.49 15.60
N SER A 127 -10.98 -8.30 15.38
CA SER A 127 -10.88 -9.76 15.32
C SER A 127 -10.81 -10.25 13.87
N PHE A 128 -9.81 -11.09 13.58
CA PHE A 128 -9.58 -11.69 12.27
C PHE A 128 -8.70 -12.94 12.43
N GLN A 129 -8.53 -13.73 11.37
CA GLN A 129 -7.59 -14.85 11.37
C GLN A 129 -6.15 -14.33 11.18
N LYS A 130 -5.29 -14.54 12.19
CA LYS A 130 -3.89 -14.09 12.13
C LYS A 130 -3.13 -14.71 10.95
N GLY A 131 -2.30 -13.91 10.29
CA GLY A 131 -1.50 -14.28 9.13
C GLY A 131 -2.28 -14.40 7.82
N VAL A 132 -3.60 -14.19 7.83
CA VAL A 132 -4.44 -14.44 6.65
C VAL A 132 -4.12 -13.48 5.50
N SER A 133 -3.84 -12.20 5.77
CA SER A 133 -3.50 -11.23 4.72
C SER A 133 -2.19 -11.56 4.04
N VAL A 134 -1.17 -11.91 4.84
CA VAL A 134 0.16 -12.29 4.36
C VAL A 134 0.08 -13.57 3.55
N CYS A 135 -0.66 -14.58 4.02
CA CYS A 135 -0.86 -15.83 3.29
C CYS A 135 -1.51 -15.58 1.92
N THR A 136 -2.63 -14.86 1.88
CA THR A 136 -3.35 -14.58 0.62
C THR A 136 -2.51 -13.74 -0.34
N ALA A 137 -1.87 -12.67 0.14
CA ALA A 137 -1.03 -11.82 -0.71
C ALA A 137 0.17 -12.59 -1.27
N LYS A 138 0.81 -13.44 -0.44
CA LYS A 138 1.96 -14.25 -0.83
C LYS A 138 1.62 -15.24 -1.95
N GLU A 139 0.44 -15.82 -1.97
CA GLU A 139 0.02 -16.73 -3.06
C GLU A 139 0.05 -16.01 -4.41
N ILE A 140 -0.61 -14.86 -4.50
CA ILE A 140 -0.65 -14.04 -5.72
C ILE A 140 0.76 -13.57 -6.10
N LEU A 141 1.54 -13.09 -5.14
CA LEU A 141 2.91 -12.63 -5.40
C LEU A 141 3.81 -13.77 -5.89
N LYS A 142 3.71 -14.96 -5.29
CA LYS A 142 4.53 -16.12 -5.65
C LYS A 142 4.22 -16.64 -7.05
N GLU A 143 2.96 -16.67 -7.44
CA GLU A 143 2.53 -17.08 -8.79
C GLU A 143 3.07 -16.16 -9.90
N ASN A 144 3.36 -14.91 -9.54
CA ASN A 144 3.83 -13.88 -10.47
C ASN A 144 5.26 -13.40 -10.12
N TRP A 145 6.04 -14.24 -9.44
CA TRP A 145 7.39 -13.90 -8.99
C TRP A 145 8.39 -14.05 -10.13
N GLU A 146 8.50 -13.02 -10.96
CA GLU A 146 9.49 -12.88 -12.04
C GLU A 146 10.52 -11.79 -11.72
#